data_AF-A0A6P5MX57-F1
#
_entry.id   AF-A0A6P5MX57-F1
#
_cell.length_a   1.000
_cell.length_b   1.000
_cell.length_c   1.000
_cell.angle_alpha   90.00
_cell.angle_beta   90.00
_cell.angle_gamma   90.00
#
_symmetry.space_group_name_H-M   'P 1'
#
loop_
_entity.id
_entity.type
_entity.pdbx_description
1 polymer ?
#
loop_
_entity_poly.entity_id
_entity_poly.type
_entity_poly.pdbx_seq_one_letter_code
_entity_poly.pdbx_strand_id
1 'polypeptide(L)'
;MNGPQILTKTSAEGVVTPKEEAEWNDEDKKKVELNAKAINMMHYSISFEEYQKVSRCKTTKEIWDKLQITYEGIEQVKEIRIDMLKKEYEMFDIIEGETIDKMFERFSVIINSLDAMGMTHTE
;
A
#
# COMPACT_ATOMS: atom_id res chain seq x y z
N MET A 1 5.65 -0.63 -7.62
CA MET A 1 6.84 -1.13 -8.34
C MET A 1 6.58 -2.53 -8.89
N ASN A 2 6.83 -2.77 -10.18
CA ASN A 2 6.84 -4.14 -10.73
C ASN A 2 8.16 -4.81 -10.34
N GLY A 3 8.27 -5.22 -9.08
CA GLY A 3 9.43 -5.95 -8.58
C GLY A 3 9.52 -7.35 -9.20
N PRO A 4 10.67 -8.03 -9.09
CA PRO A 4 10.86 -9.35 -9.69
C PRO A 4 9.82 -10.31 -9.14
N GLN A 5 8.94 -10.81 -10.01
CA GLN A 5 8.02 -11.89 -9.67
C GLN A 5 8.81 -13.19 -9.58
N ILE A 6 8.29 -14.14 -8.79
CA ILE A 6 8.79 -15.53 -8.81
C ILE A 6 8.84 -15.97 -10.27
N LEU A 7 10.00 -16.47 -10.71
CA LEU A 7 10.18 -16.93 -12.08
C LEU A 7 9.14 -18.00 -12.36
N THR A 8 8.33 -17.80 -13.39
CA THR A 8 7.22 -18.67 -13.76
C THR A 8 7.30 -19.06 -15.22
N LYS A 9 6.79 -20.24 -15.54
CA LYS A 9 6.60 -20.74 -16.90
C LYS A 9 5.12 -21.05 -17.13
N THR A 10 4.66 -20.84 -18.35
CA THR A 10 3.28 -21.14 -18.77
C THR A 10 3.30 -22.37 -19.67
N SER A 11 2.52 -23.41 -19.33
CA SER A 11 2.37 -24.60 -20.16
C SER A 11 1.53 -24.31 -21.40
N ALA A 12 1.52 -25.25 -22.36
CA ALA A 12 0.66 -25.17 -23.54
C ALA A 12 -0.84 -25.14 -23.18
N GLU A 13 -1.23 -25.67 -22.01
CA GLU A 13 -2.60 -25.57 -21.48
C GLU A 13 -2.88 -24.26 -20.72
N GLY A 14 -1.94 -23.31 -20.72
CA GLY A 14 -2.10 -22.01 -20.04
C GLY A 14 -1.84 -22.06 -18.52
N VAL A 15 -1.32 -23.17 -17.99
CA VAL A 15 -1.05 -23.32 -16.56
C VAL A 15 0.26 -22.62 -16.19
N VAL A 16 0.21 -21.69 -15.24
CA VAL A 16 1.40 -20.98 -14.72
C VAL A 16 1.99 -21.75 -13.55
N THR A 17 3.27 -22.15 -13.66
CA THR A 17 4.01 -22.86 -12.60
C THR A 17 5.35 -22.19 -12.32
N PRO A 18 5.92 -22.32 -11.12
CA PRO A 18 7.28 -21.86 -10.85
C PRO A 18 8.29 -22.53 -11.78
N LYS A 19 9.24 -21.75 -12.29
CA LYS A 19 10.30 -22.23 -13.17
C LYS A 19 11.42 -22.84 -12.33
N GLU A 20 11.81 -24.08 -12.62
CA GLU A 20 12.87 -24.75 -11.89
C GLU A 20 14.24 -24.16 -12.23
N GLU A 21 15.18 -24.18 -11.27
CA GLU A 21 16.52 -23.60 -11.43
C GLU A 21 17.29 -24.18 -12.63
N ALA A 22 17.08 -25.47 -12.91
CA ALA A 22 17.68 -26.16 -14.06
C ALA A 22 17.23 -25.58 -15.41
N GLU A 23 16.09 -24.90 -15.46
CA GLU A 23 15.51 -24.33 -16.69
C GLU A 23 15.88 -22.85 -16.87
N TRP A 24 16.59 -22.24 -15.92
CA TRP A 24 16.89 -20.80 -15.94
C TRP A 24 17.83 -20.43 -17.07
N ASN A 25 17.43 -19.44 -17.87
CA ASN A 25 18.32 -18.79 -18.83
C ASN A 25 19.12 -17.66 -18.15
N ASP A 26 20.01 -17.01 -18.89
CA ASP A 26 20.86 -15.93 -18.33
C ASP A 26 20.04 -14.71 -17.88
N GLU A 27 18.91 -14.44 -18.52
CA GLU A 27 18.00 -13.36 -18.14
C GLU A 27 17.30 -13.65 -16.81
N ASP A 28 16.87 -14.89 -16.60
CA ASP A 28 16.27 -15.38 -15.36
C ASP A 28 17.24 -15.24 -14.19
N LYS A 29 18.49 -15.71 -14.39
CA LYS A 29 19.56 -15.58 -13.39
C LYS A 29 19.81 -14.11 -13.03
N LYS A 30 19.84 -13.23 -14.03
CA LYS A 30 20.00 -11.79 -13.83
C LYS A 30 18.84 -11.20 -13.01
N LYS A 31 17.59 -11.61 -13.27
CA LYS A 31 16.41 -11.18 -12.49
C LYS A 31 16.49 -11.63 -11.03
N VAL A 32 16.90 -12.87 -10.79
CA VAL A 32 17.09 -13.42 -9.43
C VAL A 32 18.19 -12.66 -8.68
N GLU A 33 19.32 -12.41 -9.33
CA GLU A 33 20.43 -11.64 -8.74
C GLU A 33 20.00 -10.21 -8.39
N LEU A 34 19.28 -9.53 -9.28
CA LEU A 34 18.75 -8.20 -9.03
C LEU A 34 17.74 -8.19 -7.88
N ASN A 35 16.86 -9.20 -7.79
CA ASN A 35 15.94 -9.34 -6.68
C ASN A 35 16.69 -9.52 -5.34
N ALA A 36 17.71 -10.38 -5.31
CA ALA A 36 18.50 -10.62 -4.11
C ALA A 36 19.23 -9.34 -3.64
N LYS A 37 19.80 -8.57 -4.59
CA LYS A 37 20.42 -7.26 -4.31
C LYS A 37 19.40 -6.28 -3.73
N ALA A 38 18.22 -6.17 -4.33
CA ALA A 38 17.18 -5.26 -3.87
C ALA A 38 16.61 -5.65 -2.50
N ILE A 39 16.41 -6.94 -2.22
CA ILE A 39 16.03 -7.44 -0.89
C ILE A 39 17.08 -7.03 0.15
N ASN A 40 18.36 -7.24 -0.14
CA ASN A 40 19.43 -6.85 0.77
C ASN A 40 19.41 -5.34 1.04
N MET A 41 19.25 -4.51 0.01
CA MET A 41 19.14 -3.05 0.17
C MET A 41 17.94 -2.66 1.04
N MET A 42 16.78 -3.28 0.84
CA MET A 42 15.59 -3.05 1.67
C MET A 42 15.83 -3.42 3.13
N HIS A 43 16.48 -4.56 3.39
CA HIS A 43 16.81 -4.99 4.75
C HIS A 43 17.76 -4.02 5.46
N TYR A 44 18.70 -3.39 4.74
CA TYR A 44 19.58 -2.37 5.32
C TYR A 44 18.88 -1.02 5.58
N SER A 45 17.80 -0.72 4.86
CA SER A 45 17.08 0.55 4.99
C SER A 45 15.99 0.56 6.05
N ILE A 46 15.62 -0.60 6.60
CA ILE A 46 14.53 -0.74 7.58
C ILE A 46 15.06 -1.05 8.98
N SER A 47 14.25 -0.78 10.00
CA SER A 47 14.58 -1.13 11.38
C SER A 47 14.59 -2.65 11.58
N PHE A 48 15.22 -3.12 12.67
CA PHE A 48 15.21 -4.54 13.03
C PHE A 48 13.78 -5.08 13.26
N GLU A 49 12.89 -4.26 13.84
CA GLU A 49 11.51 -4.65 14.06
C GLU A 49 10.77 -4.88 12.73
N GLU A 50 10.95 -3.97 11.76
CA GLU A 50 10.35 -4.11 10.44
C GLU A 50 10.95 -5.28 9.66
N TYR A 51 12.26 -5.47 9.78
CA TYR A 51 12.95 -6.64 9.23
C TYR A 51 12.31 -7.95 9.71
N GLN A 52 12.02 -8.09 11.02
CA GLN A 52 11.38 -9.30 11.54
C GLN A 52 10.03 -9.57 10.86
N LYS A 53 9.23 -8.52 10.57
CA LYS A 53 7.92 -8.62 9.91
C LYS A 53 8.04 -9.06 8.45
N VAL A 54 9.09 -8.68 7.73
CA VAL A 54 9.27 -8.94 6.29
C VAL A 54 10.29 -10.04 5.95
N SER A 55 11.00 -10.57 6.94
CA SER A 55 12.12 -11.53 6.78
C SER A 55 11.79 -12.80 5.99
N ARG A 56 10.52 -13.19 5.89
CA ARG A 56 10.05 -14.37 5.15
C ARG A 56 9.60 -14.07 3.71
N CYS A 57 9.56 -12.80 3.32
CA CYS A 57 9.24 -12.39 1.96
C CYS A 57 10.33 -12.85 0.99
N LYS A 58 9.92 -13.41 -0.15
CA LYS A 58 10.80 -13.98 -1.18
C LYS A 58 11.15 -12.98 -2.27
N THR A 59 10.32 -11.95 -2.44
CA THR A 59 10.53 -10.93 -3.47
C THR A 59 10.61 -9.55 -2.84
N THR A 60 11.38 -8.67 -3.49
CA THR A 60 11.42 -7.25 -3.12
C THR A 60 10.01 -6.64 -3.17
N LYS A 61 9.17 -7.11 -4.11
CA LYS A 61 7.78 -6.69 -4.23
C LYS A 61 6.96 -7.04 -2.99
N GLU A 62 7.06 -8.26 -2.49
CA GLU A 62 6.37 -8.68 -1.26
C GLU A 62 6.78 -7.83 -0.05
N ILE A 63 8.08 -7.53 0.09
CA ILE A 63 8.58 -6.64 1.15
C ILE A 63 7.95 -5.25 1.00
N TRP A 64 8.02 -4.67 -0.21
CA TRP A 64 7.47 -3.35 -0.50
C TRP A 64 5.96 -3.28 -0.24
N ASP A 65 5.19 -4.21 -0.80
CA ASP A 65 3.74 -4.25 -0.66
C ASP A 65 3.34 -4.39 0.81
N LYS A 66 4.07 -5.20 1.60
CA LYS A 66 3.81 -5.35 3.04
C LYS A 66 4.12 -4.10 3.84
N LEU A 67 5.23 -3.42 3.54
CA LEU A 67 5.57 -2.13 4.16
C LEU A 67 4.52 -1.07 3.80
N GLN A 68 4.13 -0.99 2.53
CA GLN A 68 3.09 -0.08 2.05
C GLN A 68 1.77 -0.32 2.79
N ILE A 69 1.32 -1.57 2.89
CA ILE A 69 0.10 -1.92 3.65
C ILE A 69 0.21 -1.54 5.12
N THR A 70 1.38 -1.72 5.74
CA THR A 70 1.59 -1.47 7.18
C THR A 70 1.55 0.03 7.50
N TYR A 71 2.11 0.87 6.63
CA TYR A 71 2.27 2.30 6.90
C TYR A 71 1.23 3.19 6.22
N GLU A 72 0.81 2.84 5.00
CA GLU A 72 -0.16 3.61 4.22
C GLU A 72 -1.57 2.99 4.30
N GLY A 73 -1.68 1.74 4.76
CA GLY A 73 -2.91 0.95 4.67
C GLY A 73 -3.09 0.33 3.29
N ILE A 74 -4.16 -0.44 3.12
CA ILE A 74 -4.62 -0.85 1.77
C ILE A 74 -5.38 0.32 1.13
N GLU A 75 -5.23 0.49 -0.19
CA GLU A 75 -5.90 1.54 -0.95
C GLU A 75 -7.41 1.56 -0.69
N GLN A 76 -8.04 0.38 -0.56
CA GLN A 76 -9.47 0.28 -0.24
C GLN A 76 -9.83 0.90 1.12
N VAL A 77 -8.96 0.81 2.13
CA VAL A 77 -9.21 1.44 3.44
C VAL A 77 -9.13 2.96 3.33
N LYS A 78 -8.22 3.47 2.49
CA LYS A 78 -8.14 4.90 2.19
C LYS A 78 -9.41 5.38 1.49
N GLU A 79 -9.88 4.66 0.46
CA GLU A 79 -11.12 4.97 -0.25
C GLU A 79 -12.34 4.93 0.67
N ILE A 80 -12.50 3.87 1.47
CA ILE A 80 -13.59 3.74 2.45
C ILE A 80 -13.59 4.92 3.43
N ARG A 81 -12.41 5.33 3.91
CA ARG A 81 -12.29 6.47 4.82
C ARG A 81 -12.68 7.78 4.15
N ILE A 82 -12.30 7.99 2.90
CA ILE A 82 -12.71 9.16 2.10
C ILE A 82 -14.23 9.17 1.94
N ASP A 83 -14.84 8.05 1.57
CA ASP A 83 -16.28 7.94 1.37
C ASP A 83 -17.06 8.17 2.68
N MET A 84 -16.54 7.69 3.81
CA MET A 84 -17.11 7.97 5.13
C MET A 84 -17.08 9.47 5.45
N LEU A 85 -15.96 10.15 5.22
CA LEU A 85 -15.85 11.60 5.47
C LEU A 85 -16.71 12.42 4.51
N LYS A 86 -16.80 12.04 3.23
CA LYS A 86 -17.72 12.69 2.27
C LYS A 86 -19.16 12.58 2.75
N LYS A 87 -19.56 11.39 3.20
CA LYS A 87 -20.90 11.17 3.75
C LYS A 87 -21.12 12.00 5.01
N GLU A 88 -20.14 12.09 5.90
CA GLU A 88 -20.22 12.93 7.11
C GLU A 88 -20.34 14.42 6.77
N TYR A 89 -19.61 14.88 5.75
CA TYR A 89 -19.72 16.23 5.21
C TYR A 89 -21.10 16.50 4.59
N GLU A 90 -21.60 15.62 3.73
CA GLU A 90 -22.90 15.75 3.06
C GLU A 90 -24.07 15.70 4.06
N MET A 91 -23.92 14.93 5.13
CA MET A 91 -24.91 14.80 6.20
C MET A 91 -24.67 15.78 7.36
N PHE A 92 -23.72 16.71 7.23
CA PHE A 92 -23.39 17.63 8.32
C PHE A 92 -24.57 18.57 8.60
N ASP A 93 -24.99 18.60 9.85
CA ASP A 93 -26.03 19.50 10.33
C ASP A 93 -25.68 20.04 11.73
N ILE A 94 -26.26 21.20 12.04
CA ILE A 94 -26.12 21.82 13.36
C ILE A 94 -26.94 21.01 14.38
N ILE A 95 -26.34 20.71 15.53
CA ILE A 95 -27.04 19.98 16.59
C ILE A 95 -27.88 20.98 17.39
N GLU A 96 -29.10 20.58 17.78
CA GLU A 96 -29.96 21.43 18.60
C GLU A 96 -29.28 21.79 19.94
N GLY A 97 -29.17 23.08 20.24
CA GLY A 97 -28.45 23.59 21.42
C GLY A 97 -26.93 23.65 21.28
N GLU A 98 -26.38 23.33 20.11
CA GLU A 98 -24.97 23.51 19.80
C GLU A 98 -24.62 25.00 19.60
N THR A 99 -23.50 25.41 20.18
CA THR A 99 -22.93 26.74 19.95
C THR A 99 -22.23 26.81 18.59
N ILE A 100 -22.25 27.97 17.95
CA ILE A 100 -21.58 28.19 16.65
C ILE A 100 -20.11 27.75 16.67
N ASP A 101 -19.37 28.05 17.74
CA ASP A 101 -17.96 27.66 17.85
C ASP A 101 -17.75 26.15 17.78
N LYS A 102 -18.57 25.38 18.49
CA LYS A 102 -18.53 23.90 18.48
C LYS A 102 -18.93 23.31 17.13
N MET A 103 -19.93 23.92 16.48
CA MET A 103 -20.32 23.54 15.13
C MET A 103 -19.15 23.74 14.16
N PHE A 104 -18.49 24.90 14.24
CA PHE A 104 -17.33 25.21 13.40
C PHE A 104 -16.15 24.28 13.67
N GLU A 105 -15.88 23.93 14.93
CA GLU A 105 -14.84 22.94 15.29
C GLU A 105 -15.11 21.58 14.64
N ARG A 106 -16.35 21.06 14.74
CA ARG A 106 -16.74 19.79 14.10
C ARG A 106 -16.58 19.85 12.59
N PHE A 107 -17.07 20.91 11.96
CA PHE A 107 -16.95 21.09 10.52
C PHE A 107 -15.49 21.16 10.07
N SER A 108 -14.65 21.90 10.81
CA SER A 108 -13.22 22.03 10.53
C SER A 108 -12.50 20.68 10.59
N VAL A 109 -12.87 19.81 11.53
CA VAL A 109 -12.29 18.46 11.62
C VAL A 109 -12.56 17.65 10.35
N ILE A 110 -13.78 17.73 9.79
CA ILE A 110 -14.17 17.00 8.57
C ILE A 110 -13.37 17.53 7.38
N ILE A 111 -13.35 18.85 7.18
CA ILE A 111 -12.62 19.49 6.08
C ILE A 111 -11.12 19.20 6.15
N ASN A 112 -10.50 19.40 7.32
CA ASN A 112 -9.07 19.14 7.50
C ASN A 112 -8.72 17.67 7.25
N SER A 113 -9.62 16.74 7.61
CA SER A 113 -9.42 15.32 7.37
C SER A 113 -9.56 14.93 5.89
N LEU A 114 -10.46 15.58 5.15
CA LEU A 114 -10.59 15.44 3.70
C LEU A 114 -9.35 15.98 2.96
N ASP A 115 -8.90 17.17 3.34
CA ASP A 115 -7.69 17.81 2.80
C ASP A 115 -6.43 16.95 3.05
N ALA A 116 -6.28 16.43 4.27
CA ALA A 116 -5.16 15.55 4.62
C ALA A 116 -5.14 14.25 3.79
N MET A 117 -6.28 13.83 3.23
CA MET A 117 -6.35 12.68 2.32
C MET A 117 -6.15 13.03 0.84
N GLY A 118 -5.82 14.29 0.54
CA GLY A 118 -5.54 14.78 -0.80
C GLY A 118 -6.79 15.12 -1.61
N MET A 119 -7.95 15.24 -0.95
CA MET A 119 -9.17 15.70 -1.60
C MET A 119 -9.30 17.22 -1.46
N THR A 120 -8.57 17.98 -2.28
CA THR A 120 -8.78 19.42 -2.36
C THR A 120 -10.14 19.69 -3.00
N HIS A 121 -11.07 20.32 -2.27
CA HIS A 121 -12.27 20.89 -2.88
C HIS A 121 -11.84 22.05 -3.79
N THR A 122 -11.74 21.80 -5.09
CA THR A 122 -11.76 22.88 -6.08
C THR A 122 -13.16 23.48 -6.09
N GLU A 123 -13.23 24.76 -5.72
CA GLU A 123 -14.42 25.63 -5.80
C GLU A 123 -15.14 25.57 -7.15
#